data_AF-A0A1V0FYP9-F1
#
_entry.id   AF-A0A1V0FYP9-F1
#
_cell.length_a   1.000
_cell.length_b   1.000
_cell.length_c   1.000
_cell.angle_alpha   90.00
_cell.angle_beta   90.00
_cell.angle_gamma   90.00
#
_symmetry.space_group_name_H-M   'P 1'
#
loop_
_entity.id
_entity.type
_entity.pdbx_description
1 polymer ?
#
loop_
_entity_poly.entity_id
_entity_poly.type
_entity_poly.pdbx_seq_one_letter_code
_entity_poly.pdbx_strand_id
1 'polypeptide(L)'
;MGQKTAAEAALTTVLLILASKVVKSAALENVPDFVALCNVVNVYNQRETIETPTQLLTGNEIISDLSRLNLSTATDSWYNNKDGEYSKANEDADGTKLKKWKDDAASAVKDDEGTENKHTRLPETPQRQRANIIIKKQLKQATALIANYNKKRELAGDHISNAKKN
;
A
#
# COMPACT_ATOMS: atom_id res chain seq x y z
N MET A 1 -33.22 22.24 10.79
CA MET A 1 -31.99 23.07 10.80
C MET A 1 -30.81 22.15 10.65
N GLY A 2 -30.23 22.08 9.45
CA GLY A 2 -29.07 21.22 9.16
C GLY A 2 -27.80 21.85 9.70
N GLN A 3 -27.00 21.06 10.41
CA GLN A 3 -25.73 21.48 10.99
C GLN A 3 -24.71 21.68 9.87
N LYS A 4 -24.27 22.93 9.66
CA LYS A 4 -23.27 23.26 8.64
C LYS A 4 -21.97 22.50 8.92
N THR A 5 -21.39 21.94 7.88
CA THR A 5 -20.10 21.23 7.96
C THR A 5 -18.97 22.23 8.26
N ALA A 6 -17.84 21.76 8.81
CA ALA A 6 -16.69 22.62 9.12
C ALA A 6 -16.17 23.37 7.88
N ALA A 7 -16.30 22.79 6.68
CA ALA A 7 -15.98 23.43 5.41
C ALA A 7 -16.95 24.57 5.07
N GLU A 8 -18.26 24.39 5.26
CA GLU A 8 -19.25 25.47 5.10
C GLU A 8 -19.03 26.58 6.11
N ALA A 9 -18.67 26.25 7.36
CA ALA A 9 -18.35 27.24 8.38
C ALA A 9 -17.08 28.05 8.01
N ALA A 10 -16.04 27.39 7.50
CA ALA A 10 -14.83 28.05 7.03
C ALA A 10 -15.09 28.96 5.82
N LEU A 11 -15.86 28.47 4.84
CA LEU A 11 -16.24 29.24 3.65
C LEU A 11 -17.09 30.48 4.02
N THR A 12 -18.04 30.30 4.95
CA THR A 12 -18.87 31.40 5.45
C THR A 12 -18.02 32.42 6.22
N THR A 13 -17.04 31.96 7.01
CA THR A 13 -16.17 32.84 7.80
C THR A 13 -15.21 33.64 6.91
N VAL A 14 -14.66 33.03 5.86
CA VAL A 14 -13.83 33.74 4.86
C VAL A 14 -14.64 34.78 4.10
N LEU A 15 -15.88 34.46 3.69
CA LEU A 15 -16.78 35.43 3.05
C LEU A 15 -17.12 36.63 3.97
N LEU A 16 -17.34 36.40 5.27
CA LEU A 16 -17.65 37.47 6.22
C LEU A 16 -16.45 38.39 6.52
N ILE A 17 -15.23 37.84 6.53
CA ILE A 17 -13.99 38.63 6.72
C ILE A 17 -13.72 39.53 5.49
N LEU A 18 -14.09 39.07 4.29
CA LEU A 18 -14.01 39.87 3.06
C LEU A 18 -15.08 40.98 3.00
N ALA A 19 -16.26 40.75 3.57
CA ALA A 19 -17.37 41.71 3.55
C ALA A 19 -17.26 42.85 4.57
N SER A 20 -16.39 42.74 5.57
CA SER A 20 -16.31 43.69 6.70
C SER A 20 -15.34 44.86 6.49
N LYS A 21 -14.70 44.96 5.32
CA LYS A 21 -13.89 46.12 4.94
C LYS A 21 -14.69 47.05 4.02
N VAL A 22 -15.43 47.99 4.59
CA VAL A 22 -15.93 49.15 3.83
C VAL A 22 -14.75 50.10 3.59
N VAL A 23 -13.97 49.79 2.56
CA VAL A 23 -12.96 50.68 1.98
C VAL A 23 -13.54 51.18 0.66
N LYS A 24 -13.47 52.49 0.41
CA LYS A 24 -13.71 53.06 -0.94
C LYS A 24 -12.62 52.49 -1.85
N SER A 25 -12.90 51.35 -2.47
CA SER A 25 -12.01 50.72 -3.42
C SER A 25 -12.20 51.40 -4.77
N ALA A 26 -11.09 51.82 -5.40
CA ALA A 26 -11.12 52.27 -6.78
C ALA A 26 -11.48 51.09 -7.69
N ALA A 27 -12.20 51.35 -8.78
CA ALA A 27 -12.51 50.32 -9.76
C ALA A 27 -11.22 49.59 -10.17
N LEU A 28 -11.22 48.26 -10.10
CA LEU A 28 -10.13 47.32 -10.44
C LEU A 28 -9.12 46.97 -9.33
N GLU A 29 -9.20 47.51 -8.12
CA GLU A 29 -8.28 47.10 -7.03
C GLU A 29 -8.54 45.65 -6.55
N ASN A 30 -9.74 45.12 -6.78
CA ASN A 30 -10.12 43.74 -6.46
C ASN A 30 -9.80 42.73 -7.57
N VAL A 31 -9.17 43.17 -8.68
CA VAL A 31 -8.79 42.27 -9.78
C VAL A 31 -7.88 41.13 -9.30
N PRO A 32 -6.87 41.34 -8.44
CA PRO A 32 -6.07 40.25 -7.90
C PRO A 32 -6.89 39.23 -7.10
N ASP A 33 -7.86 39.71 -6.30
CA ASP A 33 -8.76 38.85 -5.51
C ASP A 33 -9.71 38.05 -6.41
N PHE A 34 -10.22 38.67 -7.48
CA PHE A 34 -11.06 38.00 -8.47
C PHE A 34 -10.28 36.93 -9.25
N VAL A 35 -9.05 37.23 -9.65
CA VAL A 35 -8.17 36.25 -10.32
C VAL A 35 -7.87 35.07 -9.39
N ALA A 36 -7.59 35.33 -8.12
CA ALA A 36 -7.40 34.27 -7.11
C ALA A 36 -8.66 33.41 -6.97
N LEU A 37 -9.85 34.01 -6.92
CA LEU A 37 -11.11 33.29 -6.86
C LEU A 37 -11.35 32.43 -8.12
N CYS A 38 -11.11 32.97 -9.32
CA CYS A 38 -11.23 32.22 -10.57
C CYS A 38 -10.28 31.02 -10.60
N ASN A 39 -9.06 31.17 -10.09
CA ASN A 39 -8.11 30.05 -10.00
C ASN A 39 -8.62 28.95 -9.07
N VAL A 40 -9.17 29.29 -7.90
CA VAL A 40 -9.77 28.31 -6.97
C VAL A 40 -10.97 27.61 -7.60
N VAL A 41 -11.88 28.36 -8.24
CA VAL A 41 -13.06 27.80 -8.92
C VAL A 41 -12.65 26.88 -10.08
N ASN A 42 -11.63 27.26 -10.85
CA ASN A 42 -11.12 26.43 -11.94
C ASN A 42 -10.53 25.11 -11.41
N VAL A 43 -9.78 25.14 -10.31
CA VAL A 43 -9.28 23.92 -9.66
C VAL A 43 -10.45 23.06 -9.15
N TYR A 44 -11.44 23.66 -8.49
CA TYR A 44 -12.63 22.96 -8.02
C TYR A 44 -13.40 22.26 -9.14
N ASN A 45 -13.58 22.94 -10.29
CA ASN A 45 -14.30 22.37 -11.44
C ASN A 45 -13.54 21.22 -12.11
N GLN A 46 -12.21 21.22 -12.03
CA GLN A 46 -11.34 20.18 -12.60
C GLN A 46 -11.13 18.99 -11.65
N ARG A 47 -11.64 19.02 -10.40
CA ARG A 47 -11.35 17.97 -9.41
C ARG A 47 -11.77 16.56 -9.85
N GLU A 48 -12.84 16.45 -10.63
CA GLU A 48 -13.34 15.16 -11.14
C GLU A 48 -12.45 14.60 -12.28
N THR A 49 -11.64 15.44 -12.92
CA THR A 49 -10.68 15.03 -13.95
C THR A 49 -9.36 14.55 -13.36
N ILE A 50 -9.20 14.59 -12.02
CA ILE A 50 -8.04 14.00 -11.34
C ILE A 50 -8.11 12.49 -11.54
N GLU A 51 -7.22 11.99 -12.39
CA GLU A 51 -7.06 10.57 -12.63
C GLU A 51 -6.74 9.87 -11.32
N THR A 52 -7.51 8.84 -11.00
CA THR A 52 -7.11 7.90 -9.96
C THR A 52 -6.00 7.04 -10.58
N PRO A 53 -4.78 7.02 -10.03
CA PRO A 53 -3.74 6.12 -10.50
C PRO A 53 -4.29 4.69 -10.50
N THR A 54 -3.81 3.88 -11.45
CA THR A 54 -4.02 2.44 -11.44
C THR A 54 -3.82 1.91 -10.02
N GLN A 55 -4.75 1.10 -9.53
CA GLN A 55 -4.75 0.61 -8.16
C GLN A 55 -3.39 -0.01 -7.84
N LEU A 56 -2.58 0.70 -7.06
CA LEU A 56 -1.26 0.26 -6.66
C LEU A 56 -1.40 -0.97 -5.77
N LEU A 57 -0.72 -2.06 -6.14
CA LEU A 57 -0.65 -3.29 -5.35
C LEU A 57 -0.23 -2.96 -3.90
N THR A 58 -0.66 -3.77 -2.94
CA THR A 58 -0.09 -3.78 -1.59
C THR A 58 1.35 -4.24 -1.62
N GLY A 59 2.14 -3.81 -0.64
CA GLY A 59 3.51 -4.32 -0.49
C GLY A 59 3.55 -5.84 -0.37
N ASN A 60 2.53 -6.45 0.25
CA ASN A 60 2.41 -7.91 0.35
C ASN A 60 2.15 -8.58 -1.00
N GLU A 61 1.30 -8.00 -1.84
CA GLU A 61 1.09 -8.47 -3.21
C GLU A 61 2.37 -8.37 -4.03
N ILE A 62 3.14 -7.28 -3.87
CA ILE A 62 4.42 -7.07 -4.57
C ILE A 62 5.46 -8.14 -4.21
N ILE A 63 5.56 -8.53 -2.93
CA ILE A 63 6.56 -9.52 -2.49
C ILE A 63 6.06 -10.96 -2.48
N SER A 64 4.82 -11.21 -2.88
CA SER A 64 4.18 -12.52 -2.79
C SER A 64 4.95 -13.58 -3.58
N ASP A 65 5.26 -13.30 -4.84
CA ASP A 65 6.04 -14.15 -5.74
C ASP A 65 7.44 -14.45 -5.17
N LEU A 66 8.15 -13.40 -4.75
CA LEU A 66 9.49 -13.54 -4.16
C LEU A 66 9.48 -14.34 -2.84
N SER A 67 8.40 -14.24 -2.08
CA SER A 67 8.21 -15.02 -0.85
C SER A 67 7.98 -16.51 -1.16
N ARG A 68 7.19 -16.81 -2.19
CA ARG A 68 6.96 -18.17 -2.67
C ARG A 68 8.24 -18.78 -3.24
N LEU A 69 9.01 -18.02 -4.04
CA LEU A 69 10.32 -18.43 -4.55
C LEU A 69 11.34 -18.67 -3.43
N ASN A 70 11.33 -17.84 -2.38
CA ASN A 70 12.19 -18.05 -1.23
C ASN A 70 11.83 -19.36 -0.51
N LEU A 71 10.55 -19.67 -0.38
CA LEU A 71 10.08 -20.91 0.23
C LEU A 71 10.36 -22.13 -0.66
N SER A 72 10.19 -22.04 -1.98
CA SER A 72 10.43 -23.16 -2.91
C SER A 72 11.90 -23.57 -2.98
N THR A 73 12.81 -22.63 -2.72
CA THR A 73 14.26 -22.86 -2.73
C THR A 73 14.83 -23.13 -1.33
N ALA A 74 14.04 -22.95 -0.27
CA ALA A 74 14.48 -23.15 1.10
C ALA A 74 14.93 -24.60 1.36
N THR A 75 15.75 -24.79 2.41
CA THR A 75 16.16 -26.10 2.90
C THR A 75 14.96 -26.99 3.21
N ASP A 76 15.13 -28.30 3.09
CA ASP A 76 14.05 -29.25 3.37
C ASP A 76 13.62 -29.22 4.84
N SER A 77 14.57 -28.94 5.75
CA SER A 77 14.27 -28.67 7.16
C SER A 77 13.30 -27.49 7.31
N TRP A 78 13.69 -26.29 6.88
CA TRP A 78 12.79 -25.12 6.87
C TRP A 78 11.41 -25.40 6.25
N TYR A 79 11.35 -26.04 5.08
CA TYR A 79 10.08 -26.36 4.43
C TYR A 79 9.22 -27.34 5.25
N ASN A 80 9.80 -28.44 5.72
CA ASN A 80 9.05 -29.52 6.36
C ASN A 80 8.71 -29.24 7.83
N ASN A 81 9.57 -28.52 8.57
CA ASN A 81 9.43 -28.35 10.01
C ASN A 81 9.86 -26.98 10.53
N LYS A 82 10.08 -26.00 9.66
CA LYS A 82 10.50 -24.64 10.01
C LYS A 82 11.77 -24.64 10.87
N ASP A 83 12.73 -25.50 10.52
CA ASP A 83 13.99 -25.69 11.25
C ASP A 83 13.78 -26.02 12.74
N GLY A 84 12.71 -26.76 13.05
CA GLY A 84 12.39 -27.17 14.41
C GLY A 84 11.89 -26.04 15.31
N GLU A 85 11.49 -24.89 14.74
CA GLU A 85 10.93 -23.77 15.52
C GLU A 85 9.79 -24.26 16.43
N TYR A 86 8.92 -25.14 15.94
CA TYR A 86 7.79 -25.69 16.70
C TYR A 86 8.14 -26.89 17.58
N SER A 87 9.40 -27.31 17.64
CA SER A 87 9.84 -28.51 18.39
C SER A 87 10.23 -28.21 19.84
N LYS A 88 10.25 -26.94 20.25
CA LYS A 88 10.55 -26.56 21.63
C LYS A 88 9.36 -26.85 22.55
N ALA A 89 9.66 -27.29 23.78
CA ALA A 89 8.64 -27.61 24.77
C ALA A 89 7.69 -26.41 24.98
N ASN A 90 6.38 -26.68 24.93
CA ASN A 90 5.27 -25.72 25.02
C ASN A 90 5.08 -24.73 23.85
N GLU A 91 5.92 -24.76 22.80
CA GLU A 91 5.73 -23.85 21.66
C GLU A 91 4.63 -24.32 20.70
N ASP A 92 4.37 -25.62 20.61
CA ASP A 92 3.28 -26.21 19.80
C ASP A 92 2.83 -27.57 20.37
N ALA A 93 2.39 -27.60 21.63
CA ALA A 93 2.03 -28.83 22.33
C ALA A 93 1.00 -29.71 21.56
N ASP A 94 0.09 -29.07 20.82
CA ASP A 94 -0.95 -29.72 20.04
C ASP A 94 -0.58 -29.91 18.55
N GLY A 95 0.63 -29.53 18.13
CA GLY A 95 1.10 -29.67 16.74
C GLY A 95 0.36 -28.79 15.71
N THR A 96 -0.46 -27.84 16.17
CA THR A 96 -1.35 -27.03 15.31
C THR A 96 -0.54 -26.03 14.47
N LYS A 97 0.50 -25.43 15.05
CA LYS A 97 1.35 -24.46 14.33
C LYS A 97 2.19 -25.14 13.26
N LEU A 98 2.75 -26.31 13.56
CA LEU A 98 3.49 -27.11 12.59
C LEU A 98 2.59 -27.59 11.46
N LYS A 99 1.37 -28.05 11.77
CA LYS A 99 0.40 -28.43 10.75
C LYS A 99 0.06 -27.25 9.85
N LYS A 100 -0.31 -26.11 10.43
CA LYS A 100 -0.59 -24.89 9.69
C LYS A 100 0.58 -24.47 8.81
N TRP A 101 1.80 -24.52 9.32
CA TRP A 101 3.00 -24.21 8.55
C TRP A 101 3.14 -25.13 7.33
N LYS A 102 2.97 -26.43 7.50
CA LYS A 102 3.05 -27.40 6.39
C LYS A 102 1.99 -27.13 5.33
N ASP A 103 0.76 -26.84 5.74
CA ASP A 103 -0.35 -26.55 4.83
C ASP A 103 -0.09 -25.25 4.06
N ASP A 104 0.33 -24.19 4.75
CA ASP A 104 0.68 -22.90 4.15
C ASP A 104 1.88 -23.07 3.19
N ALA A 105 2.91 -23.82 3.58
CA ALA A 105 4.10 -24.03 2.78
C ALA A 105 3.82 -24.87 1.52
N ALA A 106 3.04 -25.94 1.65
CA ALA A 106 2.61 -26.76 0.53
C ALA A 106 1.73 -25.97 -0.45
N SER A 107 0.90 -25.06 0.04
CA SER A 107 0.05 -24.21 -0.81
C SER A 107 0.88 -23.16 -1.56
N ALA A 108 1.89 -22.59 -0.91
CA ALA A 108 2.74 -21.55 -1.51
C ALA A 108 3.63 -22.06 -2.66
N VAL A 109 3.97 -23.36 -2.68
CA VAL A 109 4.82 -23.97 -3.71
C VAL A 109 4.04 -24.73 -4.79
N LYS A 110 2.71 -24.72 -4.71
CA LYS A 110 1.84 -25.18 -5.79
C LYS A 110 1.61 -24.03 -6.77
N ASP A 111 1.63 -24.35 -8.06
CA ASP A 111 1.16 -23.47 -9.12
C ASP A 111 -0.15 -24.03 -9.68
N ASP A 112 -0.94 -23.18 -10.33
CA ASP A 112 -2.21 -23.58 -10.94
C ASP A 112 -1.97 -24.55 -12.10
N GLU A 113 -2.87 -25.52 -12.29
CA GLU A 113 -2.80 -26.46 -13.40
C GLU A 113 -2.74 -25.70 -14.74
N GLY A 114 -1.71 -25.98 -15.56
CA GLY A 114 -1.50 -25.34 -16.86
C GLY A 114 -0.63 -24.08 -16.83
N THR A 115 -0.14 -23.65 -15.66
CA THR A 115 0.87 -22.59 -15.56
C THR A 115 2.29 -23.16 -15.54
N GLU A 116 3.28 -22.33 -15.90
CA GLU A 116 4.68 -22.70 -15.73
C GLU A 116 4.97 -22.91 -14.24
N ASN A 117 5.57 -24.05 -13.90
CA ASN A 117 5.88 -24.53 -12.54
C ASN A 117 6.98 -23.70 -11.83
N LYS A 118 6.79 -22.38 -11.75
CA LYS A 118 7.77 -21.40 -11.24
C LYS A 118 8.11 -21.60 -9.77
N HIS A 119 7.15 -22.06 -8.96
CA HIS A 119 7.30 -22.22 -7.52
C HIS A 119 7.50 -23.67 -7.10
N THR A 120 7.54 -24.60 -8.06
CA THR A 120 7.76 -26.01 -7.76
C THR A 120 9.12 -26.20 -7.09
N ARG A 121 9.11 -26.94 -5.97
CA ARG A 121 10.35 -27.29 -5.27
C ARG A 121 11.19 -28.24 -6.13
N LEU A 122 12.39 -27.79 -6.49
CA LEU A 122 13.39 -28.63 -7.13
C LEU A 122 14.11 -29.53 -6.10
N PRO A 123 14.75 -30.64 -6.53
CA PRO A 123 15.55 -31.48 -5.64
C PRO A 123 16.66 -30.71 -4.92
N GLU A 124 17.12 -31.26 -3.79
CA GLU A 124 18.23 -30.67 -3.05
C GLU A 124 19.52 -30.72 -3.85
N THR A 125 19.95 -29.54 -4.30
CA THR A 125 21.18 -29.35 -5.07
C THR A 125 21.90 -28.10 -4.58
N PRO A 126 23.23 -28.00 -4.77
CA PRO A 126 23.96 -26.76 -4.50
C PRO A 126 23.40 -25.55 -5.26
N GLN A 127 22.81 -25.76 -6.43
CA GLN A 127 22.17 -24.71 -7.24
C GLN A 127 20.91 -24.18 -6.56
N ARG A 128 20.05 -25.06 -6.03
CA ARG A 128 18.87 -24.66 -5.23
C ARG A 128 19.27 -23.82 -4.02
N GLN A 129 20.32 -24.23 -3.31
CA GLN A 129 20.84 -23.50 -2.14
C GLN A 129 21.41 -22.12 -2.53
N ARG A 130 22.16 -22.04 -3.63
CA ARG A 130 22.66 -20.76 -4.16
C ARG A 130 21.51 -19.82 -4.54
N ALA A 131 20.48 -20.34 -5.21
CA ALA A 131 19.29 -19.57 -5.55
C ALA A 131 18.60 -19.04 -4.28
N ASN A 132 18.43 -19.88 -3.26
CA ASN A 132 17.83 -19.46 -1.99
C ASN A 132 18.59 -18.31 -1.33
N ILE A 133 19.93 -18.32 -1.31
CA ILE A 133 20.73 -17.24 -0.73
C ILE A 133 20.45 -15.91 -1.44
N ILE A 134 20.39 -15.92 -2.78
CA ILE A 134 20.15 -14.74 -3.59
C ILE A 134 18.73 -14.22 -3.38
N ILE A 135 17.73 -15.10 -3.48
CA ILE A 135 16.32 -14.78 -3.32
C ILE A 135 16.03 -14.27 -1.91
N LYS A 136 16.55 -14.92 -0.87
CA LYS A 136 16.42 -14.49 0.53
C LYS A 136 16.99 -13.09 0.76
N LYS A 137 18.13 -12.78 0.14
CA LYS A 137 18.73 -11.44 0.20
C LYS A 137 17.81 -10.40 -0.45
N GLN A 138 17.30 -10.68 -1.64
CA GLN A 138 16.38 -9.79 -2.36
C GLN A 138 15.06 -9.60 -1.58
N LEU A 139 14.51 -10.68 -1.02
CA LEU A 139 13.30 -10.63 -0.21
C LEU A 139 13.50 -9.75 1.01
N LYS A 140 14.63 -9.90 1.73
CA LYS A 140 14.96 -9.03 2.86
C LYS A 140 15.03 -7.56 2.46
N GLN A 141 15.64 -7.25 1.31
CA GLN A 141 15.73 -5.88 0.80
C GLN A 141 14.36 -5.32 0.43
N ALA A 142 13.53 -6.09 -0.27
CA ALA A 142 12.17 -5.69 -0.65
C ALA A 142 11.28 -5.47 0.59
N THR A 143 11.31 -6.39 1.56
CA THR A 143 10.54 -6.29 2.80
C THR A 143 10.90 -5.03 3.60
N ALA A 144 12.17 -4.62 3.60
CA ALA A 144 12.59 -3.38 4.27
C ALA A 144 11.96 -2.10 3.66
N LEU A 145 11.48 -2.17 2.41
CA LEU A 145 10.87 -1.05 1.70
C LEU A 145 9.34 -1.01 1.82
N ILE A 146 8.70 -2.13 2.20
CA ILE A 146 7.22 -2.27 2.21
C ILE A 146 6.54 -1.23 3.08
N ALA A 147 7.06 -0.97 4.28
CA ALA A 147 6.44 -0.02 5.21
C ALA A 147 6.39 1.41 4.60
N ASN A 148 7.49 1.85 3.98
CA ASN A 148 7.53 3.16 3.31
C ASN A 148 6.62 3.19 2.08
N TYR A 149 6.62 2.11 1.29
CA TYR A 149 5.77 1.97 0.12
C TYR A 149 4.28 2.05 0.48
N ASN A 150 3.81 1.26 1.44
CA ASN A 150 2.41 1.24 1.86
C ASN A 150 1.97 2.60 2.39
N LYS A 151 2.81 3.26 3.21
CA LYS A 151 2.54 4.62 3.70
C LYS A 151 2.37 5.62 2.54
N LYS A 152 3.26 5.61 1.55
CA LYS A 152 3.16 6.50 0.39
C LYS A 152 1.94 6.22 -0.47
N ARG A 153 1.57 4.94 -0.61
CA ARG A 153 0.37 4.51 -1.32
C ARG A 153 -0.90 4.98 -0.63
N GLU A 154 -1.00 4.85 0.69
CA GLU A 154 -2.13 5.37 1.48
C GLU A 154 -2.23 6.90 1.36
N LEU A 155 -1.11 7.61 1.53
CA LEU A 155 -1.05 9.06 1.34
C LEU A 155 -1.51 9.48 -0.06
N ALA A 156 -1.08 8.77 -1.11
CA ALA A 156 -1.53 9.05 -2.47
C ALA A 156 -3.06 8.89 -2.58
N GLY A 157 -3.63 7.81 -2.03
CA GLY A 157 -5.08 7.60 -1.98
C GLY A 157 -5.82 8.70 -1.23
N ASP A 158 -5.31 9.12 -0.07
CA ASP A 158 -5.88 10.21 0.73
C ASP A 158 -5.83 11.55 0.00
N HIS A 159 -4.71 11.88 -0.65
CA HIS A 159 -4.56 13.11 -1.42
C HIS A 159 -5.55 13.17 -2.58
N ILE A 160 -5.75 12.06 -3.30
CA ILE A 160 -6.73 11.99 -4.39
C ILE A 160 -8.17 12.11 -3.86
N SER A 161 -8.48 11.39 -2.78
CA SER A 161 -9.81 11.45 -2.14
C SER A 161 -10.13 12.86 -1.64
N ASN A 162 -9.16 13.52 -1.00
CA ASN A 162 -9.33 14.88 -0.50
C ASN A 162 -9.41 15.91 -1.63
N ALA A 163 -8.63 15.74 -2.71
CA ALA A 163 -8.69 16.63 -3.86
C ALA A 163 -10.04 16.55 -4.60
N LYS A 164 -10.70 15.39 -4.60
CA LYS A 164 -12.05 15.22 -5.18
C LYS A 164 -13.18 15.78 -4.30
N LYS A 165 -12.97 15.86 -2.98
CA LYS A 165 -13.98 16.35 -2.01
C LYS A 165 -14.03 17.87 -1.88
N ASN A 166 -12.88 18.53 -2.02
CA ASN A 166 -12.73 19.98 -1.85
C ASN A 166 -12.72 20.72 -3.18
#